data_AF-A0A1Y3APL0-F1
#
_entry.id   AF-A0A1Y3APL0-F1
#
_cell.length_a   1.000
_cell.length_b   1.000
_cell.length_c   1.000
_cell.angle_alpha   90.00
_cell.angle_beta   90.00
_cell.angle_gamma   90.00
#
_symmetry.space_group_name_H-M   'P 1'
#
loop_
_entity.id
_entity.type
_entity.pdbx_description
1 polymer ?
#
loop_
_entity_poly.entity_id
_entity_poly.type
_entity_poly.pdbx_seq_one_letter_code
_entity_poly.pdbx_strand_id
1 'polypeptide(L)'
;MCYILENNRMLKALHDQIESNPNSLQQISYKTSVVDINQDVDVRDSQATTIKLKIVNLEDIEQREKTIQTRLLIGCDGYKSIVRSKSTLPYFAAELDQMGIVGTLEVEPFNSDNGIAFQRFVSDQLVIALLPLDECHSSLVLSVPKQSVQDWMKLSDQEFVSRLNNELIREPKIQSPLDKLASTFNVRQLYGNTQIRSPPTIRSVAAGSRAAFPLGFGTTIPFMVGTIQAKVPLLQALVNKDKRVNTAIIGDAAHRVHPLAGQGLNLGLGDAMVNQMDIAKKLIVSFANSR
;
A
#
# COMPACT_ATOMS: atom_id res chain seq x y z
N MET A 1 16.17 6.08 11.34
CA MET A 1 16.53 4.70 10.96
C MET A 1 15.40 4.14 10.12
N CYS A 2 15.70 3.38 9.07
CA CYS A 2 14.72 2.72 8.19
C CYS A 2 14.92 1.21 8.35
N TYR A 3 13.84 0.44 8.32
CA TYR A 3 13.87 -1.01 8.45
C TYR A 3 12.98 -1.62 7.37
N ILE A 4 13.43 -2.76 6.83
CA ILE A 4 12.56 -3.65 6.05
C ILE A 4 12.01 -4.68 7.02
N LEU A 5 10.69 -4.84 7.02
CA LEU A 5 10.00 -5.73 7.94
C LEU A 5 9.09 -6.65 7.14
N GLU A 6 9.04 -7.91 7.53
CA GLU A 6 8.06 -8.85 7.01
C GLU A 6 6.66 -8.42 7.45
N ASN A 7 5.74 -8.28 6.48
CA ASN A 7 4.38 -7.82 6.74
C ASN A 7 3.68 -8.70 7.81
N ASN A 8 3.89 -10.02 7.77
CA ASN A 8 3.28 -10.95 8.73
C ASN A 8 3.75 -10.72 10.17
N ARG A 9 5.03 -10.38 10.38
CA ARG A 9 5.55 -10.07 11.72
C ARG A 9 4.96 -8.77 12.25
N MET A 10 4.84 -7.76 11.39
CA MET A 10 4.21 -6.50 11.75
C MET A 10 2.73 -6.67 12.08
N LEU A 11 1.97 -7.41 11.25
CA LEU A 11 0.56 -7.68 11.50
C LEU A 11 0.34 -8.46 12.81
N LYS A 12 1.19 -9.45 13.09
CA LYS A 12 1.18 -10.17 14.37
C LYS A 12 1.43 -9.22 15.56
N ALA A 13 2.46 -8.39 15.49
CA ALA A 13 2.76 -7.45 16.56
C ALA A 13 1.61 -6.44 16.78
N LEU A 14 0.98 -5.94 15.71
CA LEU A 14 -0.20 -5.07 15.81
C LEU A 14 -1.38 -5.79 16.45
N HIS A 15 -1.61 -7.05 16.08
CA HIS A 15 -2.66 -7.88 16.64
C HIS A 15 -2.45 -8.14 18.14
N ASP A 16 -1.23 -8.51 18.55
CA ASP A 16 -0.84 -8.68 19.95
C ASP A 16 -1.06 -7.38 20.77
N GLN A 17 -0.73 -6.22 20.18
CA GLN A 17 -0.97 -4.92 20.81
C GLN A 17 -2.47 -4.62 20.98
N ILE A 18 -3.27 -4.91 19.96
CA ILE A 18 -4.74 -4.73 20.00
C ILE A 18 -5.36 -5.60 21.10
N GLU A 19 -4.94 -6.87 21.22
CA GLU A 19 -5.43 -7.78 22.26
C GLU A 19 -5.00 -7.35 23.67
N SER A 20 -3.81 -6.76 23.82
CA SER A 20 -3.31 -6.26 25.11
C SER A 20 -4.04 -5.01 25.65
N ASN A 21 -4.83 -4.31 24.82
CA ASN A 21 -5.52 -3.07 25.19
C ASN A 21 -7.05 -3.14 24.97
N PRO A 22 -7.77 -3.95 25.79
CA PRO A 22 -9.18 -4.25 25.60
C PRO A 22 -10.11 -3.04 25.79
N ASN A 23 -9.66 -1.96 26.43
CA ASN A 23 -10.50 -0.79 26.70
C ASN A 23 -10.78 0.07 25.46
N SER A 24 -9.98 -0.05 24.40
CA SER A 24 -10.12 0.77 23.18
C SER A 24 -10.94 0.10 22.08
N LEU A 25 -11.26 -1.19 22.23
CA LEU A 25 -11.82 -2.01 21.16
C LEU A 25 -12.97 -2.87 21.69
N GLN A 26 -14.17 -2.59 21.19
CA GLN A 26 -15.37 -3.32 21.65
C GLN A 26 -15.54 -4.68 20.96
N GLN A 27 -15.14 -4.81 19.69
CA GLN A 27 -15.35 -6.05 18.92
C GLN A 27 -14.42 -6.15 17.70
N ILE A 28 -13.87 -7.34 17.47
CA ILE A 28 -13.25 -7.73 16.19
C ILE A 28 -14.10 -8.84 15.58
N SER A 29 -14.35 -8.78 14.27
CA SER A 29 -15.03 -9.85 13.53
C SER A 29 -14.11 -10.35 12.43
N TYR A 30 -13.60 -11.57 12.59
CA TYR A 30 -12.79 -12.24 11.58
C TYR A 30 -13.68 -12.90 10.53
N LYS A 31 -13.09 -13.20 9.36
CA LYS A 31 -13.76 -13.93 8.26
C LYS A 31 -15.14 -13.37 7.90
N THR A 32 -15.24 -12.05 8.02
CA THR A 32 -16.45 -11.28 7.80
C THR A 32 -16.21 -10.38 6.60
N SER A 33 -17.15 -10.37 5.66
CA SER A 33 -17.09 -9.51 4.47
C SER A 33 -18.23 -8.50 4.50
N VAL A 34 -17.93 -7.24 4.18
CA VAL A 34 -18.96 -6.22 3.94
C VAL A 34 -19.53 -6.46 2.55
N VAL A 35 -20.84 -6.68 2.45
CA VAL A 35 -21.51 -6.94 1.16
C VAL A 35 -22.27 -5.74 0.64
N ASP A 36 -22.77 -4.88 1.54
CA ASP A 36 -23.47 -3.67 1.16
C ASP A 36 -23.33 -2.58 2.22
N ILE A 37 -23.41 -1.33 1.76
CA ILE A 37 -23.27 -0.13 2.59
C ILE A 37 -24.35 0.84 2.16
N ASN A 38 -25.27 1.13 3.07
CA ASN A 38 -26.35 2.09 2.86
C ASN A 38 -26.18 3.26 3.82
N GLN A 39 -26.20 4.47 3.27
CA GLN A 39 -26.20 5.70 4.06
C GLN A 39 -27.63 6.24 4.09
N ASP A 40 -28.28 6.09 5.25
CA ASP A 40 -29.58 6.70 5.49
C ASP A 40 -29.35 8.09 6.09
N VAL A 41 -29.90 9.11 5.43
CA VAL A 41 -30.04 10.44 6.02
C VAL A 41 -31.33 10.42 6.84
N ASP A 42 -31.24 10.60 8.15
CA ASP A 42 -32.45 10.68 8.97
C ASP A 42 -33.27 11.91 8.55
N VAL A 43 -34.50 11.67 8.09
CA VAL A 43 -35.41 12.71 7.58
C VAL A 43 -35.90 13.61 8.74
N ARG A 44 -35.82 13.15 9.99
CA ARG A 44 -36.31 13.85 11.18
C ARG A 44 -35.23 14.66 11.90
N ASP A 45 -33.98 14.25 11.74
CA ASP A 45 -32.81 14.99 12.20
C ASP A 45 -31.80 15.09 11.06
N SER A 46 -31.88 16.20 10.33
CA SER A 46 -30.95 16.56 9.26
C SER A 46 -29.47 16.57 9.67
N GLN A 47 -29.13 16.43 10.96
CA GLN A 47 -27.76 16.36 11.46
C GLN A 47 -27.24 14.94 11.80
N ALA A 48 -28.11 13.93 11.86
CA ALA A 48 -27.77 12.55 12.27
C ALA A 48 -27.78 11.58 11.07
N THR A 49 -26.66 11.48 10.37
CA THR A 49 -26.48 10.46 9.31
C THR A 49 -25.99 9.15 9.92
N THR A 50 -26.79 8.08 9.81
CA THR A 50 -26.43 6.74 10.28
C THR A 50 -26.07 5.86 9.09
N ILE A 51 -24.94 5.16 9.20
CA ILE A 51 -24.47 4.22 8.17
C ILE A 51 -24.90 2.82 8.58
N LYS A 52 -25.61 2.13 7.68
CA LYS A 52 -25.97 0.73 7.81
C LYS A 52 -25.05 -0.12 6.95
N LEU A 53 -24.30 -1.01 7.58
CA LEU A 53 -23.44 -1.99 6.91
C LEU A 53 -24.09 -3.36 6.98
N LYS A 54 -24.25 -4.00 5.82
CA LYS A 54 -24.60 -5.41 5.76
C LYS A 54 -23.30 -6.22 5.69
N ILE A 55 -23.09 -7.08 6.67
CA ILE A 55 -21.93 -7.95 6.78
C ILE A 55 -22.35 -9.41 6.66
N VAL A 56 -21.46 -10.22 6.09
CA VAL A 56 -21.63 -11.66 5.95
C VAL A 56 -20.47 -12.37 6.64
N ASN A 57 -20.79 -13.26 7.59
CA ASN A 57 -19.79 -14.18 8.15
C ASN A 57 -19.64 -15.38 7.20
N LEU A 58 -18.41 -15.70 6.83
CA LEU A 58 -18.10 -16.76 5.85
C LEU A 58 -18.10 -18.17 6.47
N GLU A 59 -18.06 -18.29 7.79
CA GLU A 59 -18.01 -19.59 8.49
C GLU A 59 -19.26 -19.90 9.32
N ASP A 60 -19.96 -18.87 9.79
CA ASP A 60 -21.18 -19.05 10.58
C ASP A 60 -22.38 -19.27 9.65
N ILE A 61 -22.93 -20.49 9.68
CA ILE A 61 -24.08 -20.90 8.86
C ILE A 61 -25.40 -20.39 9.44
N GLU A 62 -25.47 -20.16 10.76
CA GLU A 62 -26.71 -19.78 11.46
C GLU A 62 -26.92 -18.26 11.52
N GLN A 63 -25.84 -17.48 11.67
CA GLN A 63 -25.88 -16.00 11.61
C GLN A 63 -25.08 -15.45 10.43
N ARG A 64 -25.35 -16.01 9.24
CA ARG A 64 -24.64 -15.67 8.01
C ARG A 64 -24.68 -14.18 7.68
N GLU A 65 -25.79 -13.48 7.95
CA GLU A 65 -25.93 -12.05 7.67
C GLU A 65 -26.25 -11.24 8.92
N LYS A 66 -25.52 -10.14 9.13
CA LYS A 66 -25.78 -9.18 10.20
C LYS A 66 -25.77 -7.75 9.66
N THR A 67 -26.59 -6.90 10.25
CA THR A 67 -26.56 -5.45 9.96
C THR A 67 -25.95 -4.71 11.14
N ILE A 68 -24.95 -3.87 10.87
CA ILE A 68 -24.30 -3.00 11.86
C ILE A 68 -24.65 -1.56 11.53
N GLN A 69 -24.92 -0.77 12.57
CA GLN A 69 -25.14 0.66 12.47
C GLN A 69 -23.97 1.42 13.08
N THR A 70 -23.46 2.42 12.38
CA THR A 70 -22.39 3.29 12.88
C THR A 70 -22.60 4.74 12.47
N ARG A 71 -22.02 5.65 13.26
CA ARG A 71 -21.97 7.08 12.97
C ARG A 71 -20.78 7.47 12.09
N LEU A 72 -19.74 6.63 12.08
CA LEU A 72 -18.50 6.84 11.33
C LEU A 72 -18.07 5.50 10.72
N LEU A 73 -17.81 5.51 9.41
CA LEU A 73 -17.21 4.38 8.72
C LEU A 73 -15.82 4.77 8.24
N ILE A 74 -14.82 3.92 8.52
CA ILE A 74 -13.46 4.08 7.99
C ILE A 74 -13.19 2.89 7.06
N GLY A 75 -12.95 3.15 5.78
CA GLY A 75 -12.59 2.17 4.77
C GLY A 75 -11.08 1.96 4.73
N CYS A 76 -10.63 0.78 5.16
CA CYS A 76 -9.23 0.33 5.10
C CYS A 76 -9.11 -0.99 4.30
N ASP A 77 -10.06 -1.24 3.39
CA ASP A 77 -10.32 -2.51 2.71
C ASP A 77 -9.53 -2.70 1.40
N GLY A 78 -8.40 -2.00 1.27
CA GLY A 78 -7.43 -2.19 0.20
C GLY A 78 -7.84 -1.64 -1.17
N TYR A 79 -7.07 -2.00 -2.21
CA TYR A 79 -7.22 -1.38 -3.53
C TYR A 79 -8.59 -1.63 -4.20
N LYS A 80 -9.31 -2.70 -3.85
CA LYS A 80 -10.70 -2.99 -4.30
C LYS A 80 -11.76 -2.54 -3.30
N SER A 81 -11.50 -1.41 -2.63
CA SER A 81 -12.36 -0.90 -1.57
C SER A 81 -13.84 -0.77 -1.99
N ILE A 82 -14.71 -1.51 -1.29
CA ILE A 82 -16.17 -1.41 -1.38
C ILE A 82 -16.61 -0.08 -0.80
N VAL A 83 -16.00 0.33 0.32
CA VAL A 83 -16.28 1.63 0.98
C VAL A 83 -16.04 2.78 0.00
N ARG A 84 -14.93 2.74 -0.75
CA ARG A 84 -14.65 3.72 -1.80
C ARG A 84 -15.68 3.68 -2.91
N SER A 85 -15.98 2.49 -3.44
CA SER A 85 -16.92 2.35 -4.56
C SER A 85 -18.34 2.86 -4.25
N LYS A 86 -18.75 2.78 -2.99
CA LYS A 86 -20.05 3.26 -2.49
C LYS A 86 -19.99 4.71 -1.98
N SER A 87 -18.79 5.28 -1.85
CA SER A 87 -18.63 6.69 -1.48
C SER A 87 -18.86 7.58 -2.69
N THR A 88 -19.31 8.82 -2.46
CA THR A 88 -19.42 9.84 -3.50
C THR A 88 -18.08 10.50 -3.84
N LEU A 89 -16.97 9.93 -3.38
CA LEU A 89 -15.66 10.57 -3.49
C LEU A 89 -15.04 10.31 -4.87
N PRO A 90 -14.50 11.34 -5.54
CA PRO A 90 -13.82 11.15 -6.80
C PRO A 90 -12.53 10.34 -6.59
N TYR A 91 -12.32 9.32 -7.41
CA TYR A 91 -11.11 8.50 -7.41
C TYR A 91 -10.41 8.61 -8.76
N PHE A 92 -9.19 9.11 -8.75
CA PHE A 92 -8.36 9.24 -9.93
C PHE A 92 -7.37 8.07 -9.96
N ALA A 93 -7.47 7.24 -11.00
CA ALA A 93 -6.60 6.09 -11.15
C ALA A 93 -6.01 6.02 -12.56
N ALA A 94 -4.76 5.60 -12.62
CA ALA A 94 -4.07 5.21 -13.83
C ALA A 94 -3.55 3.79 -13.62
N GLU A 95 -4.08 2.84 -14.39
CA GLU A 95 -3.48 1.52 -14.45
C GLU A 95 -2.20 1.60 -15.27
N LEU A 96 -1.11 1.06 -14.70
CA LEU A 96 0.14 0.94 -15.42
C LEU A 96 0.08 -0.35 -16.25
N ASP A 97 0.67 -0.34 -17.44
CA ASP A 97 0.83 -1.57 -18.25
C ASP A 97 1.97 -2.46 -17.71
N GLN A 98 2.06 -2.54 -16.38
CA GLN A 98 3.10 -3.24 -15.64
C GLN A 98 2.49 -4.07 -14.51
N MET A 99 3.20 -5.13 -14.18
CA MET A 99 2.91 -6.02 -13.05
C MET A 99 4.12 -6.07 -12.14
N GLY A 100 3.87 -6.16 -10.83
CA GLY A 100 4.88 -6.43 -9.81
C GLY A 100 4.92 -7.92 -9.53
N ILE A 101 6.12 -8.47 -9.35
CA ILE A 101 6.39 -9.81 -8.85
C ILE A 101 7.19 -9.63 -7.56
N VAL A 102 6.71 -10.24 -6.48
CA VAL A 102 7.39 -10.29 -5.19
C VAL A 102 7.78 -11.71 -4.85
N GLY A 103 8.81 -11.84 -4.00
CA GLY A 103 9.25 -13.11 -3.46
C GLY A 103 10.34 -12.91 -2.41
N THR A 104 10.61 -13.95 -1.63
CA THR A 104 11.74 -13.96 -0.69
C THR A 104 12.90 -14.68 -1.36
N LEU A 105 14.04 -14.03 -1.43
CA LEU A 105 15.25 -14.55 -2.05
C LEU A 105 16.28 -14.87 -0.98
N GLU A 106 16.95 -16.00 -1.14
CA GLU A 106 18.22 -16.26 -0.47
C GLU A 106 19.32 -15.64 -1.32
N VAL A 107 20.17 -14.84 -0.69
CA VAL A 107 21.21 -14.05 -1.34
C VAL A 107 22.55 -14.27 -0.66
N GLU A 108 23.61 -14.19 -1.46
CA GLU A 108 24.99 -14.18 -0.99
C GLU A 108 25.56 -12.77 -1.16
N PRO A 109 25.86 -12.05 -0.06
CA PRO A 109 26.38 -10.69 -0.13
C PRO A 109 27.80 -10.64 -0.68
N PHE A 110 28.08 -9.64 -1.51
CA PHE A 110 29.43 -9.47 -2.08
C PHE A 110 30.48 -9.07 -1.02
N ASN A 111 30.08 -8.29 -0.01
CA ASN A 111 30.97 -7.72 1.02
C ASN A 111 30.56 -8.13 2.44
N SER A 112 30.21 -9.40 2.66
CA SER A 112 29.88 -9.99 3.98
C SER A 112 28.65 -9.43 4.73
N ASP A 113 27.98 -8.40 4.19
CA ASP A 113 26.79 -7.82 4.81
C ASP A 113 25.69 -7.55 3.76
N ASN A 114 24.49 -8.03 4.04
CA ASN A 114 23.26 -7.71 3.32
C ASN A 114 22.56 -6.50 3.94
N GLY A 115 23.28 -5.39 4.13
CA GLY A 115 22.72 -4.19 4.77
C GLY A 115 22.13 -3.16 3.80
N ILE A 116 22.22 -3.39 2.48
CA ILE A 116 21.98 -2.36 1.46
C ILE A 116 20.80 -2.74 0.57
N ALA A 117 19.78 -1.87 0.54
CA ALA A 117 18.72 -1.94 -0.46
C ALA A 117 19.29 -1.63 -1.85
N PHE A 118 19.11 -2.55 -2.79
CA PHE A 118 19.57 -2.42 -4.15
C PHE A 118 18.38 -2.20 -5.09
N GLN A 119 18.49 -1.25 -6.02
CA GLN A 119 17.50 -1.08 -7.08
C GLN A 119 18.19 -0.83 -8.40
N ARG A 120 17.74 -1.53 -9.43
CA ARG A 120 18.28 -1.44 -10.78
C ARG A 120 17.16 -1.30 -11.80
N PHE A 121 17.32 -0.31 -12.66
CA PHE A 121 16.46 -0.07 -13.82
C PHE A 121 17.11 -0.72 -15.04
N VAL A 122 16.49 -1.78 -15.56
CA VAL A 122 17.00 -2.51 -16.73
C VAL A 122 16.41 -1.93 -18.02
N SER A 123 15.15 -1.51 -17.97
CA SER A 123 14.45 -0.72 -18.99
C SER A 123 13.33 0.08 -18.32
N ASP A 124 12.64 0.93 -19.08
CA ASP A 124 11.52 1.75 -18.56
C ASP A 124 10.45 0.92 -17.83
N GLN A 125 10.26 -0.34 -18.23
CA GLN A 125 9.23 -1.21 -17.66
C GLN A 125 9.79 -2.38 -16.82
N LEU A 126 11.12 -2.55 -16.77
CA LEU A 126 11.79 -3.63 -16.05
C LEU A 126 12.67 -3.05 -14.94
N VAL A 127 12.22 -3.18 -13.69
CA VAL A 127 12.91 -2.69 -12.50
C VAL A 127 13.06 -3.82 -11.51
N ILE A 128 14.27 -4.02 -10.99
CA ILE A 128 14.58 -5.05 -9.99
C ILE A 128 15.00 -4.33 -8.72
N ALA A 129 14.31 -4.60 -7.61
CA ALA A 129 14.71 -4.14 -6.29
C ALA A 129 14.90 -5.33 -5.34
N LEU A 130 15.98 -5.28 -4.56
CA LEU A 130 16.32 -6.22 -3.50
C LEU A 130 16.34 -5.45 -2.18
N LEU A 131 15.44 -5.80 -1.29
CA LEU A 131 15.27 -5.16 0.01
C LEU A 131 15.73 -6.12 1.10
N PRO A 132 16.85 -5.87 1.77
CA PRO A 132 17.39 -6.81 2.75
C PRO A 132 16.44 -7.06 3.91
N LEU A 133 16.27 -8.32 4.28
CA LEU A 133 15.49 -8.75 5.44
C LEU A 133 16.40 -9.14 6.60
N ASP A 134 17.44 -9.91 6.30
CA ASP A 134 18.50 -10.33 7.21
C ASP A 134 19.83 -10.55 6.43
N GLU A 135 20.85 -11.13 7.07
CA GLU A 135 22.18 -11.36 6.50
C GLU A 135 22.17 -12.18 5.20
N CYS A 136 21.19 -13.06 5.00
CA CYS A 136 21.13 -14.02 3.89
C CYS A 136 19.84 -13.91 3.06
N HIS A 137 18.86 -13.10 3.47
CA HIS A 137 17.58 -12.99 2.77
C HIS A 137 17.26 -11.57 2.32
N SER A 138 16.69 -11.45 1.13
CA SER A 138 16.16 -10.20 0.59
C SER A 138 14.75 -10.37 0.03
N SER A 139 13.88 -9.39 0.25
CA SER A 139 12.61 -9.29 -0.46
C SER A 139 12.85 -8.75 -1.86
N LEU A 140 12.36 -9.46 -2.86
CA LEU A 140 12.34 -9.05 -4.26
C LEU A 140 11.11 -8.18 -4.52
N VAL A 141 11.32 -7.08 -5.24
CA VAL A 141 10.26 -6.35 -5.95
C VAL A 141 10.70 -6.20 -7.40
N LEU A 142 10.11 -7.01 -8.28
CA LEU A 142 10.38 -7.03 -9.71
C LEU A 142 9.19 -6.40 -10.45
N SER A 143 9.42 -5.30 -11.15
CA SER A 143 8.43 -4.70 -12.06
C SER A 143 8.68 -5.20 -13.47
N VAL A 144 7.64 -5.68 -14.16
CA VAL A 144 7.71 -6.21 -15.54
C VAL A 144 6.54 -5.70 -16.38
N PRO A 145 6.66 -5.64 -17.72
CA PRO A 145 5.52 -5.41 -18.60
C PRO A 145 4.42 -6.43 -18.36
N LYS A 146 3.16 -5.98 -18.37
CA LYS A 146 1.98 -6.82 -18.09
C LYS A 146 1.90 -8.07 -18.98
N GLN A 147 2.30 -7.93 -20.24
CA GLN A 147 2.31 -9.03 -21.22
C GLN A 147 3.32 -10.13 -20.86
N SER A 148 4.42 -9.79 -20.19
CA SER A 148 5.51 -10.74 -19.86
C SER A 148 5.35 -11.41 -18.50
N VAL A 149 4.42 -10.97 -17.65
CA VAL A 149 4.29 -11.46 -16.27
C VAL A 149 4.07 -12.98 -16.21
N GLN A 150 3.30 -13.53 -17.15
CA GLN A 150 3.02 -14.95 -17.21
C GLN A 150 4.27 -15.76 -17.54
N ASP A 151 5.13 -15.23 -18.41
CA ASP A 151 6.40 -15.88 -18.75
C ASP A 151 7.32 -15.93 -17.53
N TRP A 152 7.39 -14.86 -16.74
CA TRP A 152 8.14 -14.82 -15.49
C TRP A 152 7.59 -15.78 -14.43
N MET A 153 6.27 -15.85 -14.27
CA MET A 153 5.63 -16.72 -13.27
C MET A 153 5.71 -18.21 -13.62
N LYS A 154 5.83 -18.56 -14.90
CA LYS A 154 5.97 -19.96 -15.36
C LYS A 154 7.37 -20.53 -15.24
N LEU A 155 8.40 -19.69 -15.07
CA LEU A 155 9.78 -20.16 -14.90
C LEU A 155 9.89 -21.07 -13.67
N SER A 156 10.70 -22.11 -13.79
CA SER A 156 11.16 -22.85 -12.62
C SER A 156 11.97 -21.93 -11.70
N ASP A 157 12.10 -22.30 -10.43
CA ASP A 157 12.84 -21.47 -9.46
C ASP A 157 14.30 -21.25 -9.90
N GLN A 158 14.94 -22.27 -10.50
CA GLN A 158 16.31 -22.17 -11.01
C GLN A 158 16.40 -21.19 -12.20
N GLU A 159 15.51 -21.33 -13.19
CA GLU A 159 15.50 -20.44 -14.36
C GLU A 159 15.19 -18.98 -13.97
N PHE A 160 14.29 -18.80 -13.00
CA PHE A 160 13.95 -17.49 -12.46
C PHE A 160 15.16 -16.82 -11.80
N VAL A 161 15.88 -17.54 -10.94
CA VAL A 161 17.10 -17.06 -10.30
C VAL A 161 18.19 -16.75 -11.31
N SER A 162 18.45 -17.64 -12.28
CA SER A 162 19.44 -17.41 -13.33
C SER A 162 19.10 -16.17 -14.15
N ARG A 163 17.82 -15.98 -14.51
CA ARG A 163 17.37 -14.80 -15.26
C ARG A 163 17.53 -13.51 -14.44
N LEU A 164 17.15 -13.51 -13.16
CA LEU A 164 17.33 -12.35 -12.28
C LEU A 164 18.80 -11.96 -12.14
N ASN A 165 19.69 -12.92 -11.86
CA ASN A 165 21.12 -12.67 -11.76
C ASN A 165 21.66 -12.08 -13.07
N ASN A 166 21.26 -12.64 -14.22
CA ASN A 166 21.66 -12.11 -15.53
C ASN A 166 21.22 -10.66 -15.73
N GLU A 167 19.96 -10.32 -15.42
CA GLU A 167 19.47 -8.95 -15.55
C GLU A 167 20.09 -8.00 -14.52
N LEU A 168 20.49 -8.48 -13.35
CA LEU A 168 21.19 -7.70 -12.32
C LEU A 168 22.63 -7.33 -12.67
N ILE A 169 23.29 -8.08 -13.55
CA ILE A 169 24.67 -7.84 -13.99
C ILE A 169 24.79 -7.36 -15.43
N ARG A 170 23.72 -7.44 -16.22
CA ARG A 170 23.68 -7.03 -17.64
C ARG A 170 24.27 -5.62 -17.83
N GLU A 171 24.94 -5.33 -18.93
CA GLU A 171 25.31 -3.95 -19.22
C GLU A 171 24.09 -3.17 -19.77
N PRO A 172 23.87 -1.91 -19.35
CA PRO A 172 22.81 -1.10 -19.92
C PRO A 172 23.04 -0.95 -21.43
N LYS A 173 21.99 -1.14 -22.24
CA LYS A 173 22.06 -0.84 -23.68
C LYS A 173 22.02 0.68 -23.86
N ILE A 174 23.19 1.32 -23.86
CA ILE A 174 23.35 2.77 -23.99
C ILE A 174 22.91 3.20 -25.40
N GLN A 175 21.77 3.87 -25.53
CA GLN A 175 21.26 4.34 -26.83
C GLN A 175 21.27 5.87 -26.98
N SER A 176 21.44 6.67 -25.92
CA SER A 176 21.34 8.12 -26.04
C SER A 176 22.69 8.79 -26.45
N PRO A 177 22.67 9.81 -27.33
CA PRO A 177 23.85 10.61 -27.67
C PRO A 177 24.46 11.36 -26.48
N LEU A 178 23.63 11.74 -25.50
CA LEU A 178 24.04 12.45 -24.29
C LEU A 178 24.85 11.55 -23.34
N ASP A 179 24.53 10.26 -23.30
CA ASP A 179 25.27 9.30 -22.47
C ASP A 179 26.62 8.91 -23.08
N LYS A 180 26.71 8.91 -24.42
CA LYS A 180 28.02 8.81 -25.11
C LYS A 180 28.90 10.02 -24.80
N LEU A 181 28.32 11.22 -24.72
CA LEU A 181 29.04 12.41 -24.25
C LEU A 181 29.43 12.28 -22.78
N ALA A 182 28.52 11.81 -21.91
CA ALA A 182 28.79 11.59 -20.49
C ALA A 182 29.80 10.46 -20.21
N SER A 183 29.98 9.50 -21.12
CA SER A 183 31.07 8.51 -21.05
C SER A 183 32.40 9.03 -21.60
N THR A 184 32.36 10.04 -22.48
CA THR A 184 33.56 10.68 -23.06
C THR A 184 34.13 11.74 -22.13
N PHE A 185 33.26 12.48 -21.44
CA PHE A 185 33.66 13.26 -20.28
C PHE A 185 33.88 12.30 -19.11
N ASN A 186 34.98 12.46 -18.37
CA ASN A 186 35.23 11.70 -17.13
C ASN A 186 34.25 12.16 -16.02
N VAL A 187 32.94 12.01 -16.22
CA VAL A 187 31.90 12.33 -15.24
C VAL A 187 32.07 11.46 -13.98
N ARG A 188 32.77 10.31 -14.12
CA ARG A 188 33.25 9.46 -13.03
C ARG A 188 34.17 10.20 -12.03
N GLN A 189 34.80 11.30 -12.43
CA GLN A 189 35.64 12.14 -11.57
C GLN A 189 34.82 13.19 -10.77
N LEU A 190 33.59 13.51 -11.23
CA LEU A 190 32.67 14.42 -10.53
C LEU A 190 31.88 13.71 -9.43
N TYR A 191 31.64 12.40 -9.58
CA TYR A 191 31.11 11.54 -8.52
C TYR A 191 32.28 11.01 -7.67
N GLY A 192 32.73 11.80 -6.69
CA GLY A 192 33.84 11.42 -5.81
C GLY A 192 33.71 10.00 -5.24
N ASN A 193 34.81 9.23 -5.25
CA ASN A 193 35.08 7.94 -4.57
C ASN A 193 33.89 7.03 -4.20
N THR A 194 32.82 7.01 -4.98
CA THR A 194 31.64 6.19 -4.69
C THR A 194 31.99 4.80 -5.19
N GLN A 195 32.37 3.92 -4.26
CA GLN A 195 32.51 2.49 -4.56
C GLN A 195 31.15 1.99 -5.03
N ILE A 196 31.01 1.79 -6.35
CA ILE A 196 29.87 1.11 -6.93
C ILE A 196 29.89 -0.30 -6.35
N ARG A 197 28.99 -0.58 -5.39
CA ARG A 197 28.85 -1.91 -4.80
C ARG A 197 28.03 -2.78 -5.75
N SER A 198 28.54 -3.97 -6.04
CA SER A 198 27.82 -4.98 -6.82
C SER A 198 26.58 -5.45 -6.07
N PRO A 199 25.48 -5.79 -6.77
CA PRO A 199 24.34 -6.44 -6.14
C PRO A 199 24.75 -7.78 -5.51
N PRO A 200 24.04 -8.25 -4.48
CA PRO A 200 24.24 -9.59 -3.96
C PRO A 200 23.82 -10.64 -4.98
N THR A 201 24.47 -11.81 -4.94
CA THR A 201 24.14 -12.92 -5.84
C THR A 201 22.92 -13.64 -5.31
N ILE A 202 21.91 -13.85 -6.16
CA ILE A 202 20.71 -14.60 -5.76
C ILE A 202 21.02 -16.10 -5.85
N ARG A 203 20.84 -16.82 -4.74
CA ARG A 203 21.07 -18.26 -4.63
C ARG A 203 19.80 -19.05 -4.91
N SER A 204 18.69 -18.66 -4.29
CA SER A 204 17.42 -19.36 -4.38
C SER A 204 16.24 -18.39 -4.19
N VAL A 205 15.04 -18.86 -4.53
CA VAL A 205 13.79 -18.20 -4.18
C VAL A 205 13.02 -19.13 -3.23
N ALA A 206 12.49 -18.59 -2.14
CA ALA A 206 11.75 -19.38 -1.17
C ALA A 206 10.50 -20.00 -1.82
N ALA A 207 10.30 -21.29 -1.60
CA ALA A 207 9.21 -22.05 -2.22
C ALA A 207 7.84 -21.41 -1.93
N GLY A 208 7.04 -21.21 -2.98
CA GLY A 208 5.70 -20.62 -2.86
C GLY A 208 5.67 -19.13 -2.51
N SER A 209 6.82 -18.45 -2.39
CA SER A 209 6.86 -17.01 -2.06
C SER A 209 6.59 -16.10 -3.25
N ARG A 210 6.66 -16.62 -4.49
CA ARG A 210 6.44 -15.85 -5.72
C ARG A 210 4.98 -15.47 -5.89
N ALA A 211 4.69 -14.18 -5.92
CA ALA A 211 3.34 -13.66 -6.18
C ALA A 211 3.38 -12.47 -7.12
N ALA A 212 2.40 -12.39 -8.03
CA ALA A 212 2.24 -11.27 -8.95
C ALA A 212 1.04 -10.40 -8.56
N PHE A 213 1.17 -9.09 -8.73
CA PHE A 213 0.11 -8.12 -8.48
C PHE A 213 0.17 -7.00 -9.52
N PRO A 214 -0.98 -6.39 -9.88
CA PRO A 214 -0.97 -5.27 -10.81
C PRO A 214 -0.25 -4.07 -10.21
N LEU A 215 0.45 -3.30 -11.04
CA LEU A 215 0.94 -1.97 -10.65
C LEU A 215 -0.05 -0.91 -11.09
N GLY A 216 -0.15 0.16 -10.33
CA GLY A 216 -1.07 1.24 -10.65
C GLY A 216 -0.86 2.42 -9.75
N PHE A 217 -1.27 3.58 -10.25
CA PHE A 217 -1.42 4.78 -9.45
C PHE A 217 -2.91 4.99 -9.19
N GLY A 218 -3.22 5.39 -7.97
CA GLY A 218 -4.58 5.72 -7.57
C GLY A 218 -4.53 6.72 -6.44
N THR A 219 -5.37 7.74 -6.50
CA THR A 219 -5.54 8.66 -5.39
C THR A 219 -6.98 9.13 -5.35
N THR A 220 -7.57 9.07 -4.17
CA THR A 220 -8.64 9.96 -3.78
C THR A 220 -8.03 11.12 -3.01
N ILE A 221 -8.72 12.26 -3.02
CA ILE A 221 -8.45 13.28 -2.02
C ILE A 221 -8.80 12.64 -0.66
N PRO A 222 -7.88 12.58 0.32
CA PRO A 222 -8.17 11.99 1.61
C PRO A 222 -9.26 12.83 2.29
N PHE A 223 -10.44 12.25 2.44
CA PHE A 223 -11.54 12.88 3.15
C PHE A 223 -11.59 12.36 4.58
N MET A 224 -11.32 13.25 5.52
CA MET A 224 -11.69 13.06 6.91
C MET A 224 -13.16 13.42 7.13
N VAL A 225 -13.80 12.72 8.06
CA VAL A 225 -15.19 12.91 8.44
C VAL A 225 -15.37 14.03 9.44
N GLY A 226 -16.43 14.80 9.25
CA GLY A 226 -17.00 15.75 10.20
C GLY A 226 -16.96 17.16 9.64
N THR A 227 -18.13 17.67 9.24
CA THR A 227 -18.43 19.03 8.74
C THR A 227 -17.17 19.80 8.33
N ILE A 228 -16.52 19.37 7.23
CA ILE A 228 -15.40 20.16 6.72
C ILE A 228 -16.04 21.32 5.98
N GLN A 229 -15.95 22.52 6.56
CA GLN A 229 -15.83 23.73 5.74
C GLN A 229 -14.62 23.48 4.84
N ALA A 230 -14.82 22.87 3.68
CA ALA A 230 -13.74 22.61 2.75
C ALA A 230 -13.19 23.98 2.35
N LYS A 231 -12.07 24.42 2.94
CA LYS A 231 -11.47 25.72 2.60
C LYS A 231 -10.92 25.74 1.16
N VAL A 232 -10.99 24.62 0.45
CA VAL A 232 -10.66 24.47 -0.96
C VAL A 232 -11.93 24.67 -1.80
N PRO A 233 -12.03 25.76 -2.59
CA PRO A 233 -13.23 26.11 -3.34
C PRO A 233 -13.70 25.03 -4.33
N LEU A 234 -12.76 24.33 -4.96
CA LEU A 234 -13.06 23.26 -5.92
C LEU A 234 -13.76 22.07 -5.24
N LEU A 235 -13.38 21.75 -3.99
CA LEU A 235 -13.99 20.65 -3.23
C LEU A 235 -15.37 21.03 -2.69
N GLN A 236 -15.58 22.29 -2.33
CA GLN A 236 -16.92 22.80 -1.96
C GLN A 236 -17.93 22.70 -3.10
N ALA A 237 -17.49 22.75 -4.36
CA ALA A 237 -18.37 22.60 -5.51
C ALA A 237 -18.76 21.13 -5.78
N LEU A 238 -17.89 20.19 -5.40
CA LEU A 238 -18.10 18.75 -5.60
C LEU A 238 -18.84 18.09 -4.42
N VAL A 239 -18.77 18.67 -3.22
CA VAL A 239 -19.43 18.17 -2.02
C VAL A 239 -20.69 19.01 -1.76
N ASN A 240 -21.83 18.34 -1.68
CA ASN A 240 -23.10 19.00 -1.39
C ASN A 240 -23.02 19.64 0.02
N LYS A 241 -23.14 20.97 0.11
CA LYS A 241 -22.88 21.77 1.33
C LYS A 241 -23.69 21.31 2.56
N ASP A 242 -24.82 20.64 2.34
CA ASP A 242 -25.73 20.18 3.38
C ASP A 242 -25.50 18.72 3.82
N LYS A 243 -24.54 18.00 3.23
CA LYS A 243 -24.25 16.60 3.59
C LYS A 243 -22.99 16.49 4.45
N ARG A 244 -23.13 16.06 5.70
CA ARG A 244 -22.00 15.57 6.50
C ARG A 244 -21.45 14.29 5.87
N VAL A 245 -20.21 14.32 5.42
CA VAL A 245 -19.47 13.12 5.04
C VAL A 245 -19.09 12.40 6.33
N ASN A 246 -19.68 11.22 6.54
CA ASN A 246 -19.47 10.33 7.69
C ASN A 246 -18.71 9.05 7.34
N THR A 247 -18.08 9.04 6.16
CA THR A 247 -17.15 7.98 5.71
C THR A 247 -15.77 8.55 5.46
N ALA A 248 -14.72 7.91 6.02
CA ALA A 248 -13.32 8.18 5.72
C ALA A 248 -12.71 6.97 5.00
N ILE A 249 -11.65 7.18 4.21
CA ILE A 249 -10.95 6.11 3.48
C ILE A 249 -9.45 6.33 3.65
N ILE A 250 -8.70 5.28 3.96
CA ILE A 250 -7.26 5.36 4.25
C ILE A 250 -6.46 4.21 3.61
N GLY A 251 -5.15 4.39 3.50
CA GLY A 251 -4.23 3.37 2.97
C GLY A 251 -4.53 3.05 1.51
N ASP A 252 -4.36 1.79 1.12
CA ASP A 252 -4.59 1.31 -0.26
C ASP A 252 -6.01 1.56 -0.78
N ALA A 253 -6.99 1.73 0.13
CA ALA A 253 -8.34 2.13 -0.25
C ALA A 253 -8.39 3.57 -0.78
N ALA A 254 -7.52 4.45 -0.30
CA ALA A 254 -7.47 5.85 -0.71
C ALA A 254 -6.33 6.16 -1.69
N HIS A 255 -5.14 5.58 -1.48
CA HIS A 255 -3.93 5.90 -2.25
C HIS A 255 -3.26 4.59 -2.70
N ARG A 256 -2.95 4.48 -3.98
CA ARG A 256 -2.15 3.41 -4.55
C ARG A 256 -0.97 4.03 -5.25
N VAL A 257 0.23 3.62 -4.87
CA VAL A 257 1.48 4.15 -5.43
C VAL A 257 2.27 3.04 -6.09
N HIS A 258 3.10 3.40 -7.07
CA HIS A 258 4.09 2.48 -7.59
C HIS A 258 4.96 2.00 -6.42
N PRO A 259 5.23 0.69 -6.26
CA PRO A 259 6.03 0.16 -5.18
C PRO A 259 7.51 0.50 -5.41
N LEU A 260 7.86 1.76 -5.22
CA LEU A 260 9.24 2.18 -5.00
C LEU A 260 9.53 1.91 -3.52
N ALA A 261 10.24 0.82 -3.23
CA ALA A 261 10.79 0.51 -1.91
C ALA A 261 9.78 0.48 -0.74
N GLY A 262 8.58 -0.07 -0.92
CA GLY A 262 7.66 -0.33 0.20
C GLY A 262 6.97 0.91 0.80
N GLN A 263 6.88 2.02 0.05
CA GLN A 263 6.27 3.27 0.53
C GLN A 263 4.76 3.20 0.82
N GLY A 264 4.02 2.25 0.23
CA GLY A 264 2.56 2.16 0.39
C GLY A 264 2.12 2.03 1.85
N LEU A 265 2.82 1.19 2.62
CA LEU A 265 2.54 1.03 4.05
C LEU A 265 2.77 2.33 4.83
N ASN A 266 3.86 3.05 4.54
CA ASN A 266 4.17 4.31 5.23
C ASN A 266 3.09 5.36 4.99
N LEU A 267 2.53 5.41 3.77
CA LEU A 267 1.38 6.28 3.46
C LEU A 267 0.14 5.88 4.28
N GLY A 268 -0.20 4.59 4.33
CA GLY A 268 -1.34 4.10 5.11
C GLY A 268 -1.20 4.31 6.62
N LEU A 269 0.01 4.15 7.17
CA LEU A 269 0.30 4.48 8.58
C LEU A 269 0.16 5.99 8.84
N GLY A 270 0.65 6.83 7.91
CA GLY A 270 0.46 8.28 7.96
C GLY A 270 -1.02 8.66 7.98
N ASP A 271 -1.83 8.04 7.12
CA ASP A 271 -3.28 8.26 7.09
C ASP A 271 -3.92 7.88 8.44
N ALA A 272 -3.57 6.72 9.00
CA ALA A 272 -4.10 6.27 10.29
C ALA A 272 -3.76 7.24 11.43
N MET A 273 -2.53 7.77 11.47
CA MET A 273 -2.09 8.74 12.47
C MET A 273 -2.84 10.07 12.37
N VAL A 274 -2.99 10.63 11.16
CA VAL A 274 -3.72 11.89 10.95
C VAL A 274 -5.19 11.74 11.30
N ASN A 275 -5.82 10.63 10.89
CA ASN A 275 -7.21 10.34 11.21
C ASN A 275 -7.42 10.15 12.72
N GLN A 276 -6.49 9.49 13.43
CA GLN A 276 -6.57 9.36 14.88
C GLN A 276 -6.58 10.73 15.56
N MET A 277 -5.71 11.66 15.12
CA MET A 277 -5.65 13.01 15.68
C MET A 277 -6.96 13.79 15.46
N ASP A 278 -7.57 13.69 14.29
CA ASP A 278 -8.79 14.45 13.98
C ASP A 278 -10.07 13.81 14.54
N ILE A 279 -10.14 12.49 14.61
CA ILE A 279 -11.21 11.77 15.31
C ILE A 279 -11.14 12.07 16.81
N ALA A 280 -9.94 12.01 17.41
CA ALA A 280 -9.75 12.32 18.83
C ALA A 280 -10.07 13.79 19.15
N LYS A 281 -9.64 14.75 18.31
CA LYS A 281 -10.00 16.17 18.46
C LYS A 281 -11.52 16.39 18.40
N LYS A 282 -12.24 15.65 17.57
CA LYS A 282 -13.71 15.77 17.45
C LYS A 282 -14.46 15.04 18.56
N LEU A 283 -13.92 13.94 19.11
CA LEU A 283 -14.43 13.33 20.35
C LEU A 283 -14.21 14.25 21.58
N ILE A 284 -13.14 15.04 21.60
CA ILE A 284 -12.83 15.98 22.69
C ILE A 284 -13.71 17.25 22.67
N VAL A 285 -14.46 17.52 21.60
CA VAL A 285 -15.36 18.71 21.52
C VAL A 285 -16.81 18.43 21.95
N SER A 286 -17.12 17.25 22.52
CA SER A 286 -18.47 16.97 23.05
C SER A 286 -18.47 16.47 24.51
N PHE A 287 -17.82 17.22 25.40
CA PHE A 287 -18.22 17.33 26.80
C PHE A 287 -18.14 18.79 27.24
N ALA A 288 -18.96 19.63 26.62
CA ALA A 288 -19.25 20.96 27.12
C ALA A 288 -20.75 21.22 27.00
N ASN A 289 -21.40 21.26 28.17
CA ASN A 289 -22.73 21.77 28.47
C ASN A 289 -23.95 20.89 28.13
N SER A 290 -24.46 20.24 29.18
CA SER A 290 -25.79 20.62 29.69
C SER A 290 -25.85 20.32 31.18
N ARG A 291 -26.14 21.37 31.97
CA ARG A 291 -26.69 21.25 33.31
C ARG A 291 -28.04 20.54 33.27
#